data_AF-A0AAU4IA22-F1
#
_entry.id   AF-A0AAU4IA22-F1
#
_cell.length_a   1.000
_cell.length_b   1.000
_cell.length_c   1.000
_cell.angle_alpha   90.00
_cell.angle_beta   90.00
_cell.angle_gamma   90.00
#
_symmetry.space_group_name_H-M   'P 1'
#
loop_
_entity.id
_entity.type
_entity.pdbx_description
1 polymer ?
#
loop_
_entity_poly.entity_id
_entity_poly.type
_entity_poly.pdbx_seq_one_letter_code
_entity_poly.pdbx_strand_id
1 'polypeptide(L)'
;MTYYESTGHLLLTPVDREAPARVLRLRELGLGERVDGELDAFARRVADELDAPYAGINFISEERQFFAGLHHAPEAPASGYPARALPRDHGYCPHVVVRRRALVLEDVRDFARFAGNAVVDESGVRSYAGAPLTDRRGIVLGTVCAVDVVPRRWGLAGLAKVKALAAELVELVHHREDLAARG
;
A
#
# COMPACT_ATOMS: atom_id res chain seq x y z
N MET A 1 29.15 -32.59 -6.68
CA MET A 1 29.29 -31.49 -5.71
C MET A 1 28.10 -30.57 -5.93
N THR A 2 27.05 -30.79 -5.15
CA THR A 2 25.76 -30.10 -5.25
C THR A 2 25.93 -28.66 -4.79
N TYR A 3 25.76 -27.70 -5.70
CA TYR A 3 25.61 -26.29 -5.35
C TYR A 3 24.30 -26.14 -4.60
N TYR A 4 24.39 -25.94 -3.30
CA TYR A 4 23.28 -25.48 -2.48
C TYR A 4 23.27 -23.95 -2.61
N GLU A 5 22.37 -23.41 -3.43
CA GLU A 5 22.05 -21.97 -3.40
C GLU A 5 21.40 -21.65 -2.05
N SER A 6 22.24 -21.25 -1.09
CA SER A 6 21.86 -20.96 0.30
C SER A 6 21.23 -19.58 0.52
N THR A 7 20.69 -18.96 -0.53
CA THR A 7 19.90 -17.74 -0.41
C THR A 7 18.65 -17.91 -1.26
N GLY A 8 17.86 -18.92 -0.92
CA GLY A 8 16.42 -18.82 -1.13
C GLY A 8 15.95 -17.62 -0.33
N HIS A 9 16.04 -16.42 -0.92
CA HIS A 9 15.21 -15.31 -0.52
C HIS A 9 13.82 -15.91 -0.51
N LEU A 10 13.25 -16.17 0.69
CA LEU A 10 11.82 -16.34 0.78
C LEU A 10 11.29 -15.19 -0.04
N LEU A 11 10.51 -15.48 -1.08
CA LEU A 11 9.76 -14.46 -1.80
C LEU A 11 8.82 -13.86 -0.75
N LEU A 12 9.33 -12.90 0.03
CA LEU A 12 8.56 -12.15 1.01
C LEU A 12 7.41 -11.53 0.22
N THR A 13 7.75 -10.94 -0.93
CA THR A 13 6.80 -10.44 -1.91
C THR A 13 6.15 -11.57 -2.71
N PRO A 14 4.82 -11.71 -2.66
CA PRO A 14 4.12 -12.77 -3.37
C PRO A 14 4.16 -12.54 -4.89
N VAL A 15 4.09 -13.65 -5.65
CA VAL A 15 4.02 -13.61 -7.12
C VAL A 15 2.72 -12.95 -7.56
N ASP A 16 2.84 -11.89 -8.37
CA ASP A 16 1.72 -11.09 -8.84
C ASP A 16 1.43 -11.39 -10.31
N ARG A 17 0.41 -12.21 -10.55
CA ARG A 17 0.00 -12.59 -11.90
C ARG A 17 -0.82 -11.51 -12.60
N GLU A 18 -1.35 -10.54 -11.85
CA GLU A 18 -2.19 -9.46 -12.39
C GLU A 18 -1.36 -8.21 -12.75
N ALA A 19 -0.05 -8.19 -12.47
CA ALA A 19 0.79 -7.02 -12.69
C ALA A 19 0.73 -6.44 -14.11
N PRO A 20 0.79 -7.24 -15.20
CA PRO A 20 0.70 -6.69 -16.56
C PRO A 20 -0.66 -6.03 -16.84
N ALA A 21 -1.75 -6.67 -16.44
CA ALA A 21 -3.10 -6.12 -16.62
C ALA A 21 -3.30 -4.84 -15.78
N ARG A 22 -2.75 -4.83 -14.56
CA ARG A 22 -2.79 -3.66 -13.68
C ARG A 22 -2.02 -2.48 -14.22
N VAL A 23 -0.82 -2.68 -14.77
CA VAL A 23 -0.01 -1.59 -15.36
C VAL A 23 -0.74 -0.95 -16.53
N LEU A 24 -1.34 -1.76 -17.42
CA LEU A 24 -2.15 -1.23 -18.50
C LEU A 24 -3.32 -0.41 -17.96
N ARG A 25 -4.01 -0.93 -16.94
CA ARG A 25 -5.16 -0.24 -16.34
C ARG A 25 -4.78 1.07 -15.65
N LEU A 26 -3.67 1.09 -14.91
CA LEU A 26 -3.15 2.31 -14.29
C LEU A 26 -2.84 3.40 -15.34
N ARG A 27 -2.25 3.01 -16.48
CA ARG A 27 -1.98 3.92 -17.60
C ARG A 27 -3.25 4.48 -18.23
N GLU A 28 -4.25 3.62 -18.49
CA GLU A 28 -5.57 4.04 -19.00
C GLU A 28 -6.24 5.09 -18.10
N LEU A 29 -6.05 4.97 -16.78
CA LEU A 29 -6.63 5.88 -15.80
C LEU A 29 -5.72 7.08 -15.44
N GLY A 30 -4.51 7.14 -15.99
CA GLY A 30 -3.53 8.17 -15.65
C GLY A 30 -3.10 8.16 -14.18
N LEU A 31 -3.15 6.98 -13.53
CA LEU A 31 -2.80 6.76 -12.13
C LEU A 31 -1.40 6.13 -12.00
N GLY A 32 -0.74 6.37 -10.86
CA GLY A 32 0.53 5.69 -10.52
C GLY A 32 1.82 6.33 -11.04
N GLU A 33 1.73 7.50 -11.71
CA GLU A 33 2.91 8.23 -12.20
C GLU A 33 2.98 9.69 -11.72
N ARG A 34 1.85 10.26 -11.27
CA ARG A 34 1.75 11.67 -10.86
C ARG A 34 1.22 11.79 -9.44
N VAL A 35 1.77 12.77 -8.72
CA VAL A 35 1.25 13.19 -7.42
C VAL A 35 -0.13 13.82 -7.59
N ASP A 36 -0.98 13.64 -6.59
CA ASP A 36 -2.35 14.12 -6.62
C ASP A 36 -2.73 14.70 -5.26
N GLY A 37 -3.01 16.01 -5.23
CA GLY A 37 -3.33 16.73 -4.01
C GLY A 37 -4.63 16.27 -3.35
N GLU A 38 -5.61 15.76 -4.12
CA GLU A 38 -6.83 15.17 -3.58
C GLU A 38 -6.50 13.85 -2.87
N LEU A 39 -5.60 13.05 -3.44
CA LEU A 39 -5.13 11.81 -2.81
C LEU A 39 -4.21 12.07 -1.61
N ASP A 40 -3.42 13.14 -1.60
CA ASP A 40 -2.66 13.58 -0.42
C ASP A 40 -3.61 13.99 0.71
N ALA A 41 -4.69 14.73 0.41
CA ALA A 41 -5.72 15.07 1.38
C ALA A 41 -6.47 13.84 1.91
N PHE A 42 -6.75 12.86 1.04
CA PHE A 42 -7.33 11.58 1.46
C PHE A 42 -6.36 10.79 2.34
N ALA A 43 -5.07 10.74 1.98
CA ALA A 43 -4.05 10.08 2.79
C ALA A 43 -3.96 10.71 4.20
N ARG A 44 -4.07 12.04 4.32
CA ARG A 44 -4.18 12.69 5.64
C ARG A 44 -5.38 12.19 6.43
N ARG A 45 -6.55 12.06 5.81
CA ARG A 45 -7.74 11.54 6.49
C ARG A 45 -7.54 10.10 6.96
N VAL A 46 -6.86 9.27 6.16
CA VAL A 46 -6.51 7.89 6.52
C VAL A 46 -5.63 7.86 7.76
N ALA A 47 -4.61 8.73 7.81
CA ALA A 47 -3.74 8.91 8.97
C ALA A 47 -4.53 9.33 10.22
N ASP A 48 -5.37 10.35 10.10
CA ASP A 48 -6.21 10.86 11.20
C ASP A 48 -7.16 9.77 11.73
N GLU A 49 -7.82 9.03 10.83
CA GLU A 49 -8.82 8.05 11.21
C GLU A 49 -8.23 6.80 11.85
N LEU A 50 -7.05 6.36 11.38
CA LEU A 50 -6.32 5.22 11.92
C LEU A 50 -5.41 5.61 13.08
N ASP A 51 -5.32 6.90 13.43
CA ASP A 51 -4.34 7.44 14.38
C ASP A 51 -2.96 6.91 14.01
N ALA A 52 -2.39 7.34 12.88
CA ALA A 52 -1.05 6.95 12.46
C ALA A 52 -0.32 8.09 11.76
N PRO A 53 0.99 8.23 11.96
CA PRO A 53 1.77 9.36 11.45
C PRO A 53 2.01 9.32 9.95
N TYR A 54 1.89 8.14 9.31
CA TYR A 54 2.10 8.00 7.89
C TYR A 54 0.93 7.26 7.24
N ALA A 55 0.46 7.79 6.12
CA ALA A 55 -0.56 7.14 5.31
C ALA A 55 -0.35 7.45 3.82
N GLY A 56 -0.86 6.57 2.96
CA GLY A 56 -0.65 6.69 1.53
C GLY A 56 -1.70 6.00 0.68
N ILE A 57 -1.89 6.56 -0.51
CA ILE A 57 -2.62 5.98 -1.62
C ILE A 57 -1.59 5.47 -2.61
N ASN A 58 -1.38 4.17 -2.60
CA ASN A 58 -0.30 3.49 -3.28
C ASN A 58 -0.79 2.78 -4.53
N PHE A 59 -0.14 2.99 -5.67
CA PHE A 59 -0.33 2.22 -6.89
C PHE A 59 0.93 1.42 -7.21
N ILE A 60 0.76 0.21 -7.71
CA ILE A 60 1.87 -0.75 -7.89
C ILE A 60 2.02 -1.07 -9.38
N SER A 61 3.18 -0.75 -9.96
CA SER A 61 3.54 -1.19 -11.31
C SER A 61 4.30 -2.52 -11.26
N GLU A 62 4.87 -2.97 -12.39
CA GLU A 62 5.72 -4.17 -12.41
C GLU A 62 7.04 -3.97 -11.66
N GLU A 63 7.57 -2.75 -11.67
CA GLU A 63 8.91 -2.41 -11.19
C GLU A 63 8.91 -1.75 -9.80
N ARG A 64 7.88 -0.96 -9.49
CA ARG A 64 7.88 -0.12 -8.29
C ARG A 64 6.49 0.13 -7.73
N GLN A 65 6.50 0.62 -6.50
CA GLN A 65 5.37 1.23 -5.83
C GLN A 65 5.45 2.75 -5.99
N PHE A 66 4.31 3.40 -6.18
CA PHE A 66 4.20 4.86 -6.25
C PHE A 66 3.03 5.37 -5.40
N PHE A 67 3.32 6.30 -4.50
CA PHE A 67 2.37 6.94 -3.59
C PHE A 67 1.85 8.24 -4.21
N ALA A 68 0.76 8.10 -4.97
CA ALA A 68 0.09 9.23 -5.61
C ALA A 68 -0.54 10.16 -4.57
N GLY A 69 -1.04 9.59 -3.47
CA GLY A 69 -1.34 10.29 -2.23
C GLY A 69 -0.37 9.87 -1.14
N LEU A 70 0.18 10.81 -0.39
CA LEU A 70 1.09 10.57 0.73
C LEU A 70 0.92 11.66 1.79
N HIS A 71 0.78 11.24 3.04
CA HIS A 71 0.75 12.13 4.18
C HIS A 71 1.74 11.68 5.24
N HIS A 72 2.52 12.64 5.76
CA HIS A 72 3.37 12.51 6.94
C HIS A 72 2.96 13.56 7.96
N ALA A 73 2.71 13.13 9.20
CA ALA A 73 2.45 14.05 10.29
C ALA A 73 3.72 14.89 10.59
N PRO A 74 3.58 16.20 10.86
CA PRO A 74 4.74 17.09 11.10
C PRO A 74 5.68 16.64 12.21
N GLU A 75 5.13 16.01 13.24
CA GLU A 75 5.84 15.48 14.41
C GLU A 75 6.41 14.07 14.21
N ALA A 76 6.11 13.44 13.07
CA ALA A 76 6.57 12.09 12.79
C ALA A 76 8.09 12.05 12.59
N PRO A 77 8.78 10.99 13.06
CA PRO A 77 10.19 10.79 12.77
C PRO A 77 10.48 10.83 11.26
N ALA A 78 11.67 11.30 10.87
CA ALA A 78 12.09 11.22 9.47
C ALA A 78 12.27 9.76 9.00
N SER A 79 12.62 8.87 9.92
CA SER A 79 12.65 7.41 9.72
C SER A 79 11.22 6.87 9.81
N GLY A 80 10.63 6.51 8.67
CA GLY A 80 9.29 5.94 8.64
C GLY A 80 8.84 5.64 7.22
N TYR A 81 8.67 6.68 6.41
CA TYR A 81 8.22 6.51 5.02
C TYR A 81 8.58 7.68 4.09
N PRO A 82 9.87 8.04 3.90
CA PRO A 82 10.23 9.34 3.34
C PRO A 82 9.95 9.52 1.83
N ALA A 83 9.59 8.46 1.09
CA ALA A 83 9.61 8.46 -0.37
C ALA A 83 8.24 8.21 -1.00
N ARG A 84 7.94 8.97 -2.08
CA ARG A 84 6.78 8.71 -2.94
C ARG A 84 6.94 7.49 -3.84
N ALA A 85 8.12 6.89 -3.91
CA ALA A 85 8.36 5.67 -4.64
C ALA A 85 9.18 4.70 -3.80
N LEU A 86 8.84 3.41 -3.90
CA LEU A 86 9.58 2.33 -3.27
C LEU A 86 9.79 1.19 -4.26
N PRO A 87 10.83 0.36 -4.08
CA PRO A 87 10.93 -0.90 -4.80
C PRO A 87 9.68 -1.75 -4.58
N ARG A 88 9.29 -2.54 -5.58
CA ARG A 88 8.04 -3.30 -5.52
C ARG A 88 8.00 -4.33 -4.39
N ASP A 89 9.15 -4.80 -3.93
CA ASP A 89 9.27 -5.81 -2.89
C ASP A 89 9.31 -5.24 -1.45
N HIS A 90 9.19 -3.91 -1.30
CA HIS A 90 9.18 -3.25 0.00
C HIS A 90 7.78 -3.13 0.58
N GLY A 91 7.69 -3.17 1.90
CA GLY A 91 6.44 -2.98 2.64
C GLY A 91 5.37 -4.04 2.34
N TYR A 92 4.14 -3.72 2.71
CA TYR A 92 3.05 -4.71 2.79
C TYR A 92 1.93 -4.49 1.77
N CYS A 93 1.92 -3.35 1.07
CA CYS A 93 0.98 -3.08 -0.03
C CYS A 93 1.01 -4.16 -1.13
N PRO A 94 2.19 -4.69 -1.55
CA PRO A 94 2.25 -5.77 -2.53
C PRO A 94 1.49 -7.03 -2.07
N HIS A 95 1.55 -7.33 -0.77
CA HIS A 95 0.80 -8.45 -0.21
C HIS A 95 -0.71 -8.22 -0.23
N VAL A 96 -1.16 -6.99 0.03
CA VAL A 96 -2.58 -6.62 -0.02
C VAL A 96 -3.10 -6.72 -1.46
N VAL A 97 -2.33 -6.24 -2.43
CA VAL A 97 -2.69 -6.32 -3.86
C VAL A 97 -2.83 -7.77 -4.30
N VAL A 98 -1.82 -8.62 -4.07
CA VAL A 98 -1.86 -10.02 -4.53
C VAL A 98 -2.91 -10.85 -3.78
N ARG A 99 -3.11 -10.61 -2.48
CA ARG A 99 -4.13 -11.32 -1.70
C ARG A 99 -5.54 -10.79 -1.91
N ARG A 100 -5.67 -9.62 -2.53
CA ARG A 100 -6.94 -8.92 -2.78
C ARG A 100 -7.77 -8.74 -1.50
N ARG A 101 -7.08 -8.58 -0.37
CA ARG A 101 -7.69 -8.57 0.97
C ARG A 101 -6.95 -7.59 1.87
N ALA A 102 -7.72 -6.87 2.69
CA ALA A 102 -7.17 -5.99 3.70
C ALA A 102 -6.29 -6.75 4.71
N LEU A 103 -5.29 -6.07 5.22
CA LEU A 103 -4.27 -6.59 6.12
C LEU A 103 -4.03 -5.58 7.24
N VAL A 104 -4.06 -6.06 8.48
CA VAL A 104 -3.69 -5.31 9.68
C VAL A 104 -2.62 -6.11 10.40
N LEU A 105 -1.51 -5.44 10.69
CA LEU A 105 -0.35 -5.95 11.42
C LEU A 105 -0.10 -4.99 12.59
N GLU A 106 -0.41 -5.46 13.80
CA GLU A 106 -0.28 -4.64 15.01
C GLU A 106 1.19 -4.43 15.37
N ASP A 107 1.98 -5.50 15.24
CA ASP A 107 3.44 -5.44 15.21
C ASP A 107 3.95 -6.37 14.10
N VAL A 108 4.62 -5.83 13.09
CA VAL A 108 5.11 -6.60 11.94
C VAL A 108 6.17 -7.63 12.32
N ARG A 109 6.89 -7.41 13.43
CA ARG A 109 7.94 -8.33 13.91
C ARG A 109 7.36 -9.60 14.55
N ASP A 110 6.11 -9.57 14.98
CA ASP A 110 5.42 -10.74 15.54
C ASP A 110 5.03 -11.76 14.46
N PHE A 111 5.15 -11.39 13.18
CA PHE A 111 4.84 -12.24 12.06
C PHE A 111 6.11 -12.59 11.28
N ALA A 112 6.62 -13.81 11.45
CA ALA A 112 7.88 -14.27 10.83
C ALA A 112 7.96 -13.99 9.31
N ARG A 113 6.84 -14.10 8.58
CA ARG A 113 6.76 -13.81 7.14
C ARG A 113 6.88 -12.32 6.76
N PHE A 114 6.70 -11.42 7.72
CA PHE A 114 6.70 -9.96 7.52
C PHE A 114 7.87 -9.27 8.21
N ALA A 115 8.46 -9.92 9.21
CA ALA A 115 9.59 -9.40 9.98
C ALA A 115 10.86 -9.18 9.12
N GLY A 116 11.03 -9.93 8.03
CA GLY A 116 12.18 -9.79 7.13
C GLY A 116 12.04 -8.72 6.05
N ASN A 117 10.98 -7.91 6.06
CA ASN A 117 10.79 -6.86 5.05
C ASN A 117 11.76 -5.69 5.30
N ALA A 118 12.39 -5.18 4.24
CA ALA A 118 13.36 -4.09 4.30
C ALA A 118 12.86 -2.85 5.07
N VAL A 119 11.56 -2.51 4.99
CA VAL A 119 11.00 -1.34 5.68
C VAL A 119 11.05 -1.44 7.21
N VAL A 120 11.21 -2.65 7.77
CA VAL A 120 11.35 -2.88 9.21
C VAL A 120 12.68 -2.33 9.73
N ASP A 121 13.76 -2.49 8.96
CA ASP A 121 15.11 -2.10 9.36
C ASP A 121 15.50 -0.74 8.76
N GLU A 122 15.17 -0.49 7.48
CA GLU A 122 15.52 0.75 6.78
C GLU A 122 14.69 1.94 7.25
N SER A 123 13.41 1.72 7.57
CA SER A 123 12.47 2.77 7.94
C SER A 123 11.88 2.63 9.34
N GLY A 124 12.18 1.53 10.04
CA GLY A 124 11.70 1.30 11.40
C GLY A 124 10.21 0.96 11.50
N VAL A 125 9.55 0.57 10.40
CA VAL A 125 8.10 0.27 10.40
C VAL A 125 7.81 -0.85 11.40
N ARG A 126 6.84 -0.61 12.28
CA ARG A 126 6.35 -1.55 13.29
C ARG A 126 4.91 -1.95 13.10
N SER A 127 4.05 -1.10 12.54
CA SER A 127 2.65 -1.47 12.30
C SER A 127 2.22 -1.08 10.87
N TYR A 128 1.26 -1.84 10.35
CA TYR A 128 0.69 -1.62 9.01
C TYR A 128 -0.80 -1.93 8.98
N ALA A 129 -1.60 -1.04 8.40
CA ALA A 129 -2.98 -1.31 8.03
C ALA A 129 -3.17 -0.92 6.56
N GLY A 130 -3.75 -1.80 5.75
CA GLY A 130 -4.01 -1.50 4.36
C GLY A 130 -5.15 -2.30 3.76
N ALA A 131 -5.78 -1.74 2.73
CA ALA A 131 -6.88 -2.36 2.00
C ALA A 131 -6.75 -2.10 0.49
N PRO A 132 -7.18 -3.07 -0.35
CA PRO A 132 -7.03 -3.00 -1.80
C PRO A 132 -7.98 -1.98 -2.42
N LEU A 133 -7.51 -1.27 -3.44
CA LEU A 133 -8.33 -0.42 -4.31
C LEU A 133 -8.63 -1.20 -5.59
N THR A 134 -9.86 -1.67 -5.73
CA THR A 134 -10.28 -2.52 -6.87
C THR A 134 -11.15 -1.69 -7.81
N ASP A 135 -10.82 -1.71 -9.09
CA ASP A 135 -11.57 -0.98 -10.12
C ASP A 135 -12.85 -1.74 -10.55
N ARG A 136 -13.67 -1.15 -11.44
CA ARG A 136 -14.90 -1.77 -11.96
C ARG A 136 -14.65 -3.06 -12.75
N ARG A 137 -13.44 -3.29 -13.26
CA ARG A 137 -13.03 -4.50 -13.99
C ARG A 137 -12.56 -5.61 -13.04
N GLY A 138 -12.53 -5.35 -11.74
CA GLY A 138 -12.04 -6.28 -10.75
C GLY A 138 -10.51 -6.33 -10.69
N ILE A 139 -9.78 -5.36 -11.24
CA ILE A 139 -8.32 -5.28 -11.13
C ILE A 139 -7.99 -4.51 -9.85
N VAL A 140 -7.15 -5.09 -8.99
CA VAL A 140 -6.64 -4.36 -7.81
C VAL A 140 -5.55 -3.41 -8.26
N LEU A 141 -5.82 -2.11 -8.34
CA LEU A 141 -4.89 -1.09 -8.82
C LEU A 141 -3.78 -0.78 -7.81
N GLY A 142 -4.07 -0.96 -6.53
CA GLY A 142 -3.23 -0.45 -5.46
C GLY A 142 -3.85 -0.63 -4.08
N THR A 143 -3.47 0.23 -3.15
CA THR A 143 -3.95 0.19 -1.76
C THR A 143 -4.15 1.59 -1.19
N VAL A 144 -5.06 1.69 -0.23
CA VAL A 144 -4.98 2.68 0.84
C VAL A 144 -4.27 2.03 2.02
N CYS A 145 -3.32 2.73 2.63
CA CYS A 145 -2.59 2.19 3.76
C CYS A 145 -2.15 3.25 4.78
N ALA A 146 -1.92 2.82 6.01
CA ALA A 146 -1.25 3.56 7.07
C ALA A 146 -0.14 2.71 7.70
N VAL A 147 0.92 3.37 8.16
CA VAL A 147 2.03 2.74 8.88
C VAL A 147 2.44 3.58 10.08
N ASP A 148 3.09 2.92 11.04
CA ASP A 148 3.77 3.58 12.14
C ASP A 148 5.08 2.83 12.47
N VAL A 149 6.00 3.54 13.10
CA VAL A 149 7.24 3.04 13.71
C VAL A 149 7.03 2.57 15.16
N VAL A 150 5.80 2.59 15.67
CA VAL A 150 5.41 1.88 16.90
C VAL A 150 4.30 0.85 16.64
N PRO A 151 4.17 -0.17 17.50
CA PRO A 151 3.05 -1.12 17.41
C PRO A 151 1.71 -0.42 17.64
N ARG A 152 0.66 -0.83 16.91
CA ARG A 152 -0.70 -0.26 17.01
C ARG A 152 -1.76 -1.35 17.12
N ARG A 153 -2.58 -1.28 18.17
CA ARG A 153 -3.67 -2.23 18.44
C ARG A 153 -4.95 -1.90 17.66
N TRP A 154 -4.85 -1.98 16.34
CA TRP A 154 -5.97 -1.70 15.46
C TRP A 154 -7.05 -2.78 15.49
N GLY A 155 -6.66 -4.05 15.63
CA GLY A 155 -7.57 -5.19 15.63
C GLY A 155 -8.62 -5.15 14.52
N LEU A 156 -9.84 -5.61 14.86
CA LEU A 156 -10.98 -5.60 13.94
C LEU A 156 -11.49 -4.20 13.62
N ALA A 157 -11.32 -3.24 14.53
CA ALA A 157 -11.80 -1.87 14.35
C ALA A 157 -11.00 -1.14 13.25
N GLY A 158 -9.67 -1.18 13.31
CA GLY A 158 -8.83 -0.63 12.25
C GLY A 158 -8.98 -1.39 10.93
N LEU A 159 -9.20 -2.71 10.97
CA LEU A 159 -9.54 -3.48 9.77
C LEU A 159 -10.84 -3.01 9.11
N ALA A 160 -11.89 -2.80 9.89
CA ALA A 160 -13.17 -2.29 9.38
C ALA A 160 -13.01 -0.88 8.82
N LYS A 161 -12.23 -0.04 9.51
CA LYS A 161 -11.99 1.35 9.13
C LYS A 161 -11.19 1.48 7.84
N VAL A 162 -10.07 0.78 7.70
CA VAL A 162 -9.27 0.83 6.46
C VAL A 162 -10.05 0.28 5.26
N LYS A 163 -10.96 -0.69 5.48
CA LYS A 163 -11.88 -1.15 4.44
C LYS A 163 -12.91 -0.09 4.04
N ALA A 164 -13.48 0.63 5.00
CA ALA A 164 -14.41 1.72 4.72
C ALA A 164 -13.74 2.85 3.92
N LEU A 165 -12.53 3.24 4.35
CA LEU A 165 -11.68 4.20 3.63
C LEU A 165 -11.37 3.74 2.20
N ALA A 166 -11.04 2.46 2.01
CA ALA A 166 -10.83 1.89 0.68
C ALA A 166 -12.08 1.95 -0.19
N ALA A 167 -13.25 1.61 0.37
CA ALA A 167 -14.51 1.63 -0.35
C ALA A 167 -14.87 3.04 -0.83
N GLU A 168 -14.67 4.06 0.00
CA GLU A 168 -14.89 5.45 -0.41
C GLU A 168 -13.93 5.90 -1.52
N LEU A 169 -12.65 5.57 -1.39
CA LEU A 169 -11.67 5.95 -2.40
C LEU A 169 -11.90 5.21 -3.73
N VAL A 170 -12.40 3.97 -3.68
CA VAL A 170 -12.82 3.23 -4.87
C VAL A 170 -13.95 3.96 -5.61
N GLU A 171 -14.89 4.58 -4.92
CA GLU A 171 -15.93 5.39 -5.57
C GLU A 171 -15.34 6.62 -6.28
N LEU A 172 -14.31 7.26 -5.72
CA LEU A 172 -13.57 8.33 -6.43
C LEU A 172 -12.87 7.79 -7.68
N VAL A 173 -12.24 6.61 -7.58
CA VAL A 173 -11.62 5.95 -8.74
C VAL A 173 -12.68 5.68 -9.81
N HIS A 174 -13.83 5.10 -9.44
CA HIS A 174 -14.94 4.83 -10.35
C HIS A 174 -15.44 6.10 -11.04
N HIS A 175 -15.53 7.22 -10.33
CA HIS A 175 -15.90 8.50 -10.92
C HIS A 175 -14.87 8.96 -11.97
N ARG A 176 -13.57 8.80 -11.69
CA ARG A 176 -12.50 9.11 -12.65
C ARG A 176 -12.54 8.18 -13.87
N GLU A 177 -12.89 6.91 -13.69
CA GLU A 177 -13.14 5.97 -14.81
C GLU A 177 -14.26 6.48 -15.72
N ASP A 178 -15.38 6.94 -15.14
CA ASP A 178 -16.53 7.44 -15.88
C ASP A 178 -16.21 8.72 -16.66
N LEU A 179 -15.32 9.57 -16.15
CA LEU A 179 -14.82 10.75 -16.85
C LEU A 179 -13.88 10.38 -18.00
N ALA A 180 -12.96 9.44 -17.78
CA ALA A 180 -12.02 8.98 -18.80
C ALA A 180 -12.73 8.26 -19.97
N ALA A 181 -13.84 7.56 -19.72
CA ALA A 181 -14.63 6.89 -20.76
C ALA A 181 -15.45 7.85 -21.65
N ARG A 182 -15.57 9.12 -21.27
CA ARG A 182 -16.37 10.15 -21.98
C ARG A 182 -15.53 11.06 -22.88
N GLY A 183 -14.21 11.04 -22.74
CA GLY A 183 -13.25 11.83 -23.54
C GLY A 183 -12.59 11.00 -24.61
#